data_AF-A0A961IHY7-F1
#
_entry.id   AF-A0A961IHY7-F1
#
_cell.length_a   1.000
_cell.length_b   1.000
_cell.length_c   1.000
_cell.angle_alpha   90.00
_cell.angle_beta   90.00
_cell.angle_gamma   90.00
#
_symmetry.space_group_name_H-M   'P 1'
#
loop_
_entity.id
_entity.type
_entity.pdbx_description
1 polymer ?
#
loop_
_entity_poly.entity_id
_entity_poly.type
_entity_poly.pdbx_seq_one_letter_code
_entity_poly.pdbx_strand_id
1 'polypeptide(L)'
;MSSNNTTRIRILLWSRNSRDEVIKRLEAHLPDTLHGHLPGIVSILDELVKNAVKANHKHILIRDRIAEALIADGLDAAGVRNQVTDICEDTYNFNKFVAEHPAVLDNIGTDLSRILRQESVWLNLRNKNLRFVSQLSAEEKEKIRATEEYSRIHQRLKSHEFYVEIRTKRNDDLLWVEIINTAPILDSDLKRLQEKREIFKTHRENGTEYE
;
A
#
# COMPACT_ATOMS: atom_id res chain seq x y z
N MET A 1 30.74 -20.44 4.50
CA MET A 1 29.32 -20.85 4.60
C MET A 1 28.51 -19.58 4.79
N SER A 2 28.01 -18.98 3.72
CA SER A 2 27.23 -17.75 3.82
C SER A 2 25.83 -18.08 4.33
N SER A 3 25.50 -17.59 5.51
CA SER A 3 24.15 -17.69 6.06
C SER A 3 23.22 -16.87 5.17
N ASN A 4 22.32 -17.55 4.45
CA ASN A 4 21.19 -16.92 3.76
C ASN A 4 20.22 -16.37 4.82
N ASN A 5 20.54 -15.22 5.42
CA ASN A 5 19.64 -14.53 6.32
C ASN A 5 18.55 -13.85 5.48
N THR A 6 17.35 -14.42 5.56
CA THR A 6 16.14 -13.85 4.96
C THR A 6 15.27 -13.29 6.07
N THR A 7 14.88 -12.03 5.95
CA THR A 7 13.95 -11.40 6.88
C THR A 7 12.66 -11.01 6.17
N ARG A 8 11.55 -11.12 6.89
CA ARG A 8 10.22 -10.73 6.41
C ARG A 8 9.57 -9.76 7.39
N ILE A 9 9.01 -8.68 6.87
CA ILE A 9 8.25 -7.69 7.64
C ILE A 9 6.91 -7.51 6.92
N ARG A 10 5.81 -7.61 7.66
CA ARG A 10 4.47 -7.32 7.15
C ARG A 10 3.99 -6.01 7.73
N ILE A 11 3.55 -5.12 6.86
CA ILE A 11 3.06 -3.81 7.26
C ILE A 11 1.70 -3.57 6.61
N LEU A 12 0.75 -3.10 7.43
CA LEU A 12 -0.54 -2.61 6.95
C LEU A 12 -0.48 -1.10 6.65
N LEU A 13 0.53 -0.43 7.19
CA LEU A 13 0.64 1.02 7.22
C LEU A 13 2.10 1.42 7.25
N TRP A 14 2.48 2.43 6.48
CA TRP A 14 3.83 3.00 6.51
C TRP A 14 3.94 4.12 7.56
N SER A 15 3.97 3.72 8.83
CA SER A 15 4.14 4.62 9.98
C SER A 15 5.60 4.82 10.35
N ARG A 16 5.89 5.81 11.21
CA ARG A 16 7.24 6.01 11.78
C ARG A 16 7.77 4.72 12.43
N ASN A 17 6.95 4.06 13.25
CA ASN A 17 7.34 2.81 13.90
C ASN A 17 7.63 1.69 12.90
N SER A 18 6.85 1.61 11.82
CA SER A 18 7.05 0.63 10.75
C SER A 18 8.36 0.89 10.00
N ARG A 19 8.65 2.17 9.71
CA ARG A 19 9.91 2.60 9.10
C ARG A 19 11.10 2.30 10.01
N ASP A 20 11.02 2.66 11.28
CA ASP A 20 12.09 2.43 12.26
C ASP A 20 12.39 0.93 12.41
N GLU A 21 11.36 0.08 12.41
CA GLU A 21 11.53 -1.38 12.41
C GLU A 21 12.21 -1.88 11.13
N VAL A 22 11.84 -1.37 9.95
CA VAL A 22 12.51 -1.72 8.69
C VAL A 22 13.98 -1.31 8.70
N ILE A 23 14.29 -0.08 9.14
CA ILE A 23 15.66 0.43 9.27
C ILE A 23 16.48 -0.50 10.18
N LYS A 24 15.97 -0.79 11.38
CA LYS A 24 16.62 -1.67 12.35
C LYS A 24 16.94 -3.04 11.77
N ARG A 25 16.03 -3.62 10.96
CA ARG A 25 16.26 -4.92 10.33
C ARG A 25 17.24 -4.87 9.17
N LEU A 26 17.26 -3.77 8.41
CA LEU A 26 18.25 -3.55 7.36
C LEU A 26 19.65 -3.36 7.94
N GLU A 27 19.78 -2.57 9.01
CA GLU A 27 21.02 -2.38 9.77
C GLU A 27 21.58 -3.73 10.25
N ALA A 28 20.73 -4.58 10.82
CA ALA A 28 21.13 -5.91 11.26
C ALA A 28 21.49 -6.89 10.13
N HIS A 29 21.20 -6.55 8.87
CA HIS A 29 21.51 -7.39 7.69
C HIS A 29 22.71 -6.89 6.88
N LEU A 30 23.04 -5.61 7.01
CA LEU A 30 24.15 -4.97 6.33
C LEU A 30 25.40 -4.96 7.21
N PRO A 31 26.60 -5.19 6.65
CA PRO A 31 27.84 -4.90 7.36
C PRO A 31 27.91 -3.42 7.70
N ASP A 32 28.59 -3.09 8.80
CA ASP A 32 28.80 -1.71 9.25
C ASP A 32 29.41 -0.82 8.16
N THR A 33 30.27 -1.39 7.30
CA THR A 33 30.88 -0.68 6.16
C THR A 33 29.87 -0.17 5.13
N LEU A 34 28.67 -0.75 5.08
CA LEU A 34 27.60 -0.36 4.15
C LEU A 34 26.50 0.49 4.81
N HIS A 35 26.59 0.76 6.12
CA HIS A 35 25.58 1.54 6.83
C HIS A 35 25.46 2.97 6.29
N GLY A 36 26.52 3.53 5.71
CA GLY A 36 26.47 4.84 5.03
C GLY A 36 25.47 4.90 3.86
N HIS A 37 25.11 3.76 3.27
CA HIS A 37 24.14 3.69 2.17
C HIS A 37 22.68 3.53 2.65
N LEU A 38 22.46 3.26 3.94
CA LEU A 38 21.11 3.05 4.51
C LEU A 38 20.14 4.19 4.21
N PRO A 39 20.50 5.48 4.33
CA PRO A 39 19.55 6.56 4.03
C PRO A 39 19.02 6.51 2.59
N GLY A 40 19.89 6.19 1.62
CA GLY A 40 19.50 6.04 0.21
C GLY A 40 18.60 4.83 -0.01
N ILE A 41 18.96 3.68 0.56
CA ILE A 41 18.14 2.45 0.50
C ILE A 41 16.76 2.72 1.10
N VAL A 42 16.70 3.33 2.28
CA VAL A 42 15.45 3.65 2.99
C VAL A 42 14.60 4.62 2.19
N SER A 43 15.19 5.61 1.52
CA SER A 43 14.43 6.53 0.65
C SER A 43 13.76 5.81 -0.51
N ILE A 44 14.44 4.83 -1.13
CA ILE A 44 13.86 4.01 -2.21
C ILE A 44 12.72 3.15 -1.65
N LEU A 45 12.94 2.51 -0.49
CA LEU A 45 11.93 1.68 0.15
C LEU A 45 10.70 2.49 0.57
N ASP A 46 10.89 3.71 1.07
CA ASP A 46 9.82 4.65 1.43
C ASP A 46 8.84 4.82 0.27
N GLU A 47 9.34 5.09 -0.95
CA GLU A 47 8.50 5.32 -2.12
C GLU A 47 7.84 4.03 -2.62
N LEU A 48 8.57 2.91 -2.64
CA LEU A 48 8.00 1.62 -3.06
C LEU A 48 6.90 1.16 -2.12
N VAL A 49 7.12 1.27 -0.81
CA VAL A 49 6.15 0.86 0.20
C VAL A 49 4.92 1.77 0.20
N LYS A 50 5.08 3.09 0.13
CA LYS A 50 3.94 4.03 0.02
C LYS A 50 3.07 3.71 -1.19
N ASN A 51 3.69 3.39 -2.33
CA ASN A 51 2.96 2.99 -3.54
C ASN A 51 2.20 1.68 -3.34
N ALA A 52 2.79 0.69 -2.67
CA ALA A 52 2.12 -0.57 -2.35
C ALA A 52 0.95 -0.38 -1.37
N VAL A 53 1.13 0.41 -0.30
CA VAL A 53 0.05 0.77 0.64
C VAL A 53 -1.10 1.49 -0.09
N LYS A 54 -0.77 2.43 -0.98
CA LYS A 54 -1.75 3.13 -1.83
C LYS A 54 -2.51 2.17 -2.74
N ALA A 55 -1.85 1.15 -3.31
CA ALA A 55 -2.48 0.14 -4.13
C ALA A 55 -3.49 -0.69 -3.31
N ASN A 56 -3.16 -1.05 -2.08
CA ASN A 56 -4.08 -1.73 -1.17
C ASN A 56 -5.32 -0.88 -0.86
N HIS A 57 -5.17 0.42 -0.60
CA HIS A 57 -6.32 1.32 -0.43
C HIS A 57 -7.19 1.37 -1.69
N LYS A 58 -6.56 1.51 -2.87
CA LYS A 58 -7.27 1.53 -4.16
C LYS A 58 -8.06 0.23 -4.37
N HIS A 59 -7.48 -0.92 -4.06
CA HIS A 59 -8.15 -2.21 -4.20
C HIS A 59 -9.42 -2.29 -3.35
N ILE A 60 -9.37 -1.85 -2.08
CA ILE A 60 -10.56 -1.82 -1.22
C ILE A 60 -11.66 -0.89 -1.77
N LEU A 61 -11.29 0.27 -2.32
CA LEU A 61 -12.26 1.19 -2.93
C LEU A 61 -12.92 0.56 -4.17
N ILE A 62 -12.15 -0.08 -5.04
CA ILE A 62 -12.69 -0.77 -6.21
C ILE A 62 -13.60 -1.93 -5.76
N ARG A 63 -13.19 -2.69 -4.74
CA ARG A 63 -14.01 -3.77 -4.17
C ARG A 63 -15.38 -3.26 -3.68
N ASP A 64 -15.45 -2.04 -3.13
CA ASP A 64 -16.73 -1.42 -2.76
C ASP A 64 -17.57 -1.06 -3.98
N ARG A 65 -16.96 -0.48 -5.01
CA ARG A 65 -17.66 -0.14 -6.26
C ARG A 65 -18.20 -1.38 -6.98
N ILE A 66 -17.45 -2.48 -6.94
CA ILE A 66 -17.93 -3.78 -7.46
C ILE A 66 -19.15 -4.24 -6.66
N ALA A 67 -19.09 -4.18 -5.32
CA ALA A 67 -20.23 -4.54 -4.48
C ALA A 67 -21.46 -3.67 -4.76
N GLU A 68 -21.28 -2.36 -4.91
CA GLU A 68 -22.33 -1.40 -5.28
C GLU A 68 -22.97 -1.74 -6.64
N ALA A 69 -22.16 -2.06 -7.65
CA ALA A 69 -22.62 -2.46 -8.97
C ALA A 69 -23.47 -3.74 -8.92
N LEU A 70 -22.99 -4.77 -8.20
CA LEU A 70 -23.73 -6.03 -8.06
C LEU A 70 -25.05 -5.87 -7.30
N ILE A 71 -25.11 -4.99 -6.30
CA ILE A 71 -26.37 -4.64 -5.62
C ILE A 71 -27.33 -3.98 -6.60
N ALA A 72 -26.84 -3.06 -7.44
CA ALA A 72 -27.67 -2.40 -8.46
C ALA A 72 -28.22 -3.38 -9.50
N ASP A 73 -27.48 -4.46 -9.79
CA ASP A 73 -27.90 -5.58 -10.64
C ASP A 73 -28.90 -6.53 -9.96
N GLY A 74 -29.30 -6.24 -8.72
CA GLY A 74 -30.35 -6.95 -8.00
C GLY A 74 -29.87 -8.15 -7.19
N LEU A 75 -28.57 -8.31 -6.97
CA LEU A 75 -28.06 -9.36 -6.10
C LEU A 75 -28.36 -9.05 -4.63
N ASP A 76 -28.69 -10.10 -3.86
CA ASP A 76 -28.82 -9.99 -2.42
C ASP A 76 -27.46 -9.90 -1.70
N ALA A 77 -27.48 -9.62 -0.40
CA ALA A 77 -26.26 -9.42 0.37
C ALA A 77 -25.33 -10.65 0.40
N ALA A 78 -25.88 -11.87 0.29
CA ALA A 78 -25.09 -13.09 0.29
C ALA A 78 -24.44 -13.31 -1.08
N GLY A 79 -25.20 -13.12 -2.16
CA GLY A 79 -24.73 -13.18 -3.54
C GLY A 79 -23.63 -12.16 -3.82
N VAL A 80 -23.83 -10.91 -3.40
CA VAL A 80 -22.83 -9.84 -3.51
C VAL A 80 -21.53 -10.24 -2.80
N ARG A 81 -21.62 -10.74 -1.56
CA ARG A 81 -20.43 -11.13 -0.80
C ARG A 81 -19.64 -12.22 -1.52
N ASN A 82 -20.32 -13.26 -2.00
CA ASN A 82 -19.68 -14.38 -2.67
C ASN A 82 -19.03 -13.93 -3.99
N GLN A 83 -19.77 -13.21 -4.84
CA GLN A 83 -19.23 -12.74 -6.11
C GLN A 83 -18.09 -11.74 -5.94
N VAL A 84 -18.19 -10.80 -5.00
CA VAL A 84 -17.10 -9.85 -4.73
C VAL A 84 -15.83 -10.59 -4.34
N THR A 85 -15.93 -11.64 -3.52
CA THR A 85 -14.79 -12.49 -3.16
C THR A 85 -14.22 -13.18 -4.40
N ASP A 86 -15.05 -13.86 -5.20
CA ASP A 86 -14.62 -14.57 -6.42
C ASP A 86 -13.96 -13.64 -7.45
N ILE A 87 -14.45 -12.40 -7.57
CA ILE A 87 -13.92 -11.39 -8.48
C ILE A 87 -12.62 -10.81 -7.93
N CYS A 88 -12.58 -10.42 -6.65
CA CYS A 88 -11.51 -9.59 -6.11
C CYS A 88 -10.31 -10.37 -5.55
N GLU A 89 -10.41 -11.67 -5.34
CA GLU A 89 -9.27 -12.49 -4.87
C GLU A 89 -8.39 -13.00 -6.02
N ASP A 90 -8.95 -13.14 -7.22
CA ASP A 90 -8.21 -13.53 -8.42
C ASP A 90 -7.90 -12.32 -9.31
N THR A 91 -6.61 -12.11 -9.61
CA THR A 91 -6.16 -10.96 -10.40
C THR A 91 -6.76 -10.94 -11.81
N TYR A 92 -6.96 -12.11 -12.44
CA TYR A 92 -7.53 -12.18 -13.78
C TYR A 92 -9.01 -11.78 -13.76
N ASN A 93 -9.80 -12.36 -12.86
CA ASN A 93 -11.22 -12.03 -12.70
C ASN A 93 -11.42 -10.57 -12.32
N PHE A 94 -10.57 -10.03 -11.43
CA PHE A 94 -10.60 -8.63 -11.02
C PHE A 94 -10.42 -7.69 -12.21
N ASN A 95 -9.39 -7.94 -13.02
CA ASN A 95 -9.11 -7.13 -14.21
C ASN A 95 -10.18 -7.30 -15.29
N LYS A 96 -10.66 -8.53 -15.51
CA LYS A 96 -11.74 -8.81 -16.45
C LYS A 96 -13.02 -8.05 -16.07
N PHE A 97 -13.44 -8.14 -14.80
CA PHE A 97 -14.65 -7.47 -14.33
C PHE A 97 -14.55 -5.95 -14.50
N VAL A 98 -13.41 -5.37 -14.14
CA VAL A 98 -13.17 -3.92 -14.28
C VAL A 98 -13.15 -3.48 -15.75
N ALA A 99 -12.63 -4.31 -16.65
CA ALA A 99 -12.66 -4.03 -18.09
C ALA A 99 -14.09 -4.07 -18.67
N GLU A 100 -14.93 -4.97 -18.17
CA GLU A 100 -16.34 -5.09 -18.54
C GLU A 100 -17.21 -3.99 -17.90
N HIS A 101 -16.81 -3.46 -16.74
CA HIS A 101 -17.54 -2.46 -15.96
C HIS A 101 -16.66 -1.23 -15.65
N PRO A 102 -16.27 -0.43 -16.66
CA PRO A 102 -15.31 0.66 -16.47
C PRO A 102 -15.79 1.74 -15.49
N ALA A 103 -17.11 1.91 -15.32
CA ALA A 103 -17.71 2.85 -14.37
C ALA A 103 -17.31 2.58 -12.91
N VAL A 104 -16.88 1.35 -12.58
CA VAL A 104 -16.33 1.00 -11.25
C VAL A 104 -15.08 1.83 -10.91
N LEU A 105 -14.36 2.31 -11.93
CA LEU A 105 -13.18 3.15 -11.75
C LEU A 105 -13.49 4.64 -11.63
N ASP A 106 -14.73 5.06 -11.85
CA ASP A 106 -15.12 6.46 -11.79
C ASP A 106 -14.85 7.02 -10.40
N ASN A 107 -14.19 8.18 -10.37
CA ASN A 107 -13.81 8.90 -9.15
C ASN A 107 -12.88 8.16 -8.18
N ILE A 108 -12.41 6.94 -8.47
CA ILE A 108 -11.49 6.19 -7.60
C ILE A 108 -10.23 7.00 -7.27
N GLY A 109 -9.69 7.78 -8.22
CA GLY A 109 -8.55 8.65 -7.98
C GLY A 109 -8.82 9.76 -6.97
N THR A 110 -10.02 10.37 -7.04
CA THR A 110 -10.48 11.41 -6.11
C THR A 110 -10.72 10.84 -4.73
N ASP A 111 -11.41 9.69 -4.65
CA ASP A 111 -11.66 8.97 -3.40
C ASP A 111 -10.35 8.53 -2.74
N LEU A 112 -9.43 7.94 -3.51
CA LEU A 112 -8.11 7.57 -3.01
C LEU A 112 -7.34 8.77 -2.46
N SER A 113 -7.35 9.91 -3.15
CA SER A 113 -6.69 11.13 -2.66
C SER A 113 -7.31 11.64 -1.36
N ARG A 114 -8.62 11.49 -1.20
CA ARG A 114 -9.34 11.82 0.04
C ARG A 114 -8.94 10.87 1.18
N ILE A 115 -8.88 9.56 0.92
CA ILE A 115 -8.41 8.55 1.89
C ILE A 115 -6.97 8.81 2.33
N LEU A 116 -6.04 9.09 1.41
CA LEU A 116 -4.63 9.35 1.74
C LEU A 116 -4.46 10.63 2.59
N ARG A 117 -5.32 11.64 2.39
CA ARG A 117 -5.35 12.82 3.27
C ARG A 117 -5.81 12.46 4.68
N GLN A 118 -6.85 11.64 4.80
CA GLN A 118 -7.31 11.15 6.10
C GLN A 118 -6.27 10.26 6.79
N GLU A 119 -5.59 9.38 6.05
CA GLU A 119 -4.47 8.56 6.55
C GLU A 119 -3.38 9.44 7.18
N SER A 120 -3.01 10.52 6.50
CA SER A 120 -2.00 11.47 7.00
C SER A 120 -2.41 12.09 8.34
N VAL A 121 -3.68 12.51 8.47
CA VAL A 121 -4.24 13.03 9.72
C VAL A 121 -4.23 11.95 10.80
N TRP A 122 -4.68 10.74 10.45
CA TRP A 122 -4.80 9.61 11.36
C TRP A 122 -3.42 9.17 11.90
N LEU A 123 -2.40 9.10 11.04
CA LEU A 123 -1.01 8.83 11.40
C LEU A 123 -0.47 9.88 12.37
N ASN A 124 -0.72 11.16 12.10
CA ASN A 124 -0.30 12.25 12.97
C ASN A 124 -0.95 12.16 14.35
N LEU A 125 -2.24 11.84 14.42
CA LEU A 125 -2.94 11.64 15.70
C LEU A 125 -2.39 10.42 16.46
N ARG A 126 -2.14 9.31 15.77
CA ARG A 126 -1.59 8.08 16.39
C ARG A 126 -0.17 8.29 16.93
N ASN A 127 0.67 9.04 16.21
CA ASN A 127 2.03 9.36 16.64
C ASN A 127 2.07 10.28 17.87
N LYS A 128 1.03 11.08 18.12
CA LYS A 128 0.92 11.97 19.29
C LYS A 128 0.63 11.25 20.63
N ASN A 129 0.62 9.91 20.66
CA ASN A 129 0.44 9.13 21.91
C ASN A 129 -0.85 9.51 22.66
N LEU A 130 -1.97 9.59 21.94
CA LEU A 130 -3.29 9.88 22.51
C LEU A 130 -3.83 8.66 23.29
N ARG A 131 -3.18 8.32 24.42
CA ARG A 131 -3.57 7.19 25.28
C ARG A 131 -4.88 7.42 26.04
N PHE A 132 -5.48 8.61 25.97
CA PHE A 132 -6.70 8.94 26.69
C PHE A 132 -7.69 9.69 25.78
N VAL A 133 -8.56 8.94 25.09
CA VAL A 133 -9.66 9.47 24.27
C VAL A 133 -10.58 10.40 25.09
N SER A 134 -10.66 10.18 26.41
CA SER A 134 -11.41 11.01 27.35
C SER A 134 -10.80 12.40 27.58
N GLN A 135 -9.52 12.61 27.29
CA GLN A 135 -8.81 13.89 27.48
C GLN A 135 -8.67 14.70 26.19
N LEU A 136 -9.24 14.23 25.08
CA LEU A 136 -9.15 14.92 23.79
C LEU A 136 -9.99 16.19 23.78
N SER A 137 -9.39 17.27 23.26
CA SER A 137 -10.09 18.52 22.96
C SER A 137 -11.20 18.29 21.92
N ALA A 138 -12.17 19.21 21.85
CA ALA A 138 -13.22 19.16 20.83
C ALA A 138 -12.66 19.16 19.40
N GLU A 139 -11.57 19.90 19.17
CA GLU A 139 -10.87 19.96 17.88
C GLU A 139 -10.23 18.61 17.51
N GLU A 140 -9.63 17.91 18.48
CA GLU A 140 -9.05 16.58 18.25
C GLU A 140 -10.11 15.51 18.00
N LYS A 141 -11.27 15.60 18.69
CA LYS A 141 -12.41 14.72 18.42
C LYS A 141 -12.95 14.91 17.01
N GLU A 142 -13.02 16.14 16.54
CA GLU A 142 -13.46 16.44 15.17
C GLU A 142 -12.45 15.94 14.13
N LYS A 143 -11.16 16.08 14.41
CA LYS A 143 -10.09 15.50 13.57
C LYS A 143 -10.16 13.97 13.50
N ILE A 144 -10.55 13.29 14.58
CA ILE A 144 -10.76 11.83 14.56
C ILE A 144 -11.98 11.47 13.72
N ARG A 145 -13.11 12.16 13.89
CA ARG A 145 -14.31 11.94 13.07
C ARG A 145 -14.02 12.11 11.59
N ALA A 146 -13.20 13.10 11.23
CA ALA A 146 -12.75 13.32 9.86
C ALA A 146 -11.91 12.16 9.27
N THR A 147 -11.51 11.17 10.08
CA THR A 147 -10.75 9.97 9.66
C THR A 147 -11.53 8.65 9.76
N GLU A 148 -12.84 8.71 10.00
CA GLU A 148 -13.71 7.53 10.13
C GLU A 148 -13.66 6.62 8.91
N GLU A 149 -13.64 7.22 7.71
CA GLU A 149 -13.62 6.46 6.49
C GLU A 149 -12.29 5.74 6.27
N TYR A 150 -11.16 6.42 6.49
CA TYR A 150 -9.86 5.75 6.51
C TYR A 150 -9.83 4.63 7.55
N SER A 151 -10.41 4.84 8.74
CA SER A 151 -10.46 3.81 9.79
C SER A 151 -11.22 2.55 9.32
N ARG A 152 -12.32 2.73 8.58
CA ARG A 152 -13.07 1.63 7.94
C ARG A 152 -12.24 0.92 6.87
N ILE A 153 -11.55 1.66 6.00
CA ILE A 153 -10.63 1.07 5.00
C ILE A 153 -9.53 0.26 5.70
N HIS A 154 -8.90 0.82 6.74
CA HIS A 154 -7.83 0.16 7.49
C HIS A 154 -8.29 -1.13 8.17
N GLN A 155 -9.50 -1.14 8.76
CA GLN A 155 -10.10 -2.35 9.32
C GLN A 155 -10.33 -3.43 8.25
N ARG A 156 -10.77 -3.02 7.05
CA ARG A 156 -10.99 -3.96 5.94
C ARG A 156 -9.71 -4.50 5.33
N LEU A 157 -8.65 -3.69 5.25
CA LEU A 157 -7.32 -4.20 4.91
C LEU A 157 -6.90 -5.30 5.87
N LYS A 158 -7.09 -5.10 7.18
CA LYS A 158 -6.78 -6.10 8.18
C LYS A 158 -7.66 -7.36 8.05
N SER A 159 -8.95 -7.23 7.78
CA SER A 159 -9.87 -8.37 7.70
C SER A 159 -9.63 -9.25 6.47
N HIS A 160 -9.18 -8.67 5.36
CA HIS A 160 -8.85 -9.39 4.13
C HIS A 160 -7.37 -9.77 4.03
N GLU A 161 -6.59 -9.55 5.11
CA GLU A 161 -5.15 -9.79 5.12
C GLU A 161 -4.40 -9.09 3.97
N PHE A 162 -4.83 -7.88 3.62
CA PHE A 162 -4.15 -7.04 2.64
C PHE A 162 -3.05 -6.20 3.31
N TYR A 163 -1.80 -6.58 3.09
CA TYR A 163 -0.61 -5.96 3.63
C TYR A 163 0.47 -5.82 2.56
N VAL A 164 1.51 -5.07 2.89
CA VAL A 164 2.76 -5.06 2.14
C VAL A 164 3.75 -5.95 2.88
N GLU A 165 4.33 -6.92 2.19
CA GLU A 165 5.42 -7.74 2.71
C GLU A 165 6.75 -7.25 2.15
N ILE A 166 7.65 -6.90 3.06
CA ILE A 166 9.03 -6.53 2.74
C ILE A 166 9.90 -7.74 3.03
N ARG A 167 10.53 -8.29 1.99
CA ARG A 167 11.52 -9.37 2.13
C ARG A 167 12.90 -8.83 1.88
N THR A 168 13.82 -9.10 2.78
CA THR A 168 15.23 -8.79 2.57
C THR A 168 16.01 -10.08 2.54
N LYS A 169 16.88 -10.22 1.54
CA LYS A 169 17.81 -11.34 1.42
C LYS A 169 19.17 -10.78 1.06
N ARG A 170 20.20 -11.26 1.75
CA ARG A 170 21.57 -10.91 1.43
C ARG A 170 22.34 -12.14 0.98
N ASN A 171 22.99 -12.00 -0.17
CA ASN A 171 24.07 -12.88 -0.61
C ASN A 171 25.35 -12.05 -0.68
N ASP A 172 26.52 -12.70 -0.67
CA ASP A 172 27.86 -12.11 -0.47
C ASP A 172 28.01 -10.63 -0.91
N ASP A 173 27.65 -10.30 -2.16
CA ASP A 173 27.79 -8.94 -2.72
C ASP A 173 26.47 -8.20 -2.99
N LEU A 174 25.31 -8.81 -2.72
CA LEU A 174 24.01 -8.26 -3.11
C LEU A 174 23.00 -8.25 -1.96
N LEU A 175 22.40 -7.07 -1.72
CA LEU A 175 21.18 -6.92 -0.94
C LEU A 175 19.97 -6.95 -1.89
N TRP A 176 19.16 -7.99 -1.76
CA TRP A 176 17.85 -8.08 -2.39
C TRP A 176 16.80 -7.55 -1.43
N VAL A 177 15.99 -6.61 -1.89
CA VAL A 177 14.80 -6.15 -1.17
C VAL A 177 13.59 -6.29 -2.09
N GLU A 178 12.65 -7.13 -1.70
CA GLU A 178 11.39 -7.33 -2.40
C GLU A 178 10.27 -6.62 -1.64
N ILE A 179 9.48 -5.82 -2.36
CA ILE A 179 8.26 -5.19 -1.85
C ILE A 179 7.09 -5.88 -2.52
N ILE A 180 6.36 -6.69 -1.75
CA ILE A 180 5.28 -7.53 -2.25
C ILE A 180 3.97 -6.94 -1.76
N ASN A 181 3.09 -6.59 -2.70
CA ASN A 181 1.73 -6.21 -2.37
C ASN A 181 0.83 -7.45 -2.38
N THR A 182 0.00 -7.66 -1.35
CA THR A 182 -0.88 -8.84 -1.34
C THR A 182 -2.23 -8.61 -2.00
N ALA A 183 -2.69 -7.35 -2.13
CA ALA A 183 -3.91 -7.07 -2.87
C ALA A 183 -3.67 -7.07 -4.39
N PRO A 184 -4.59 -7.62 -5.21
CA PRO A 184 -4.54 -7.50 -6.66
C PRO A 184 -4.47 -6.05 -7.14
N ILE A 185 -3.65 -5.83 -8.16
CA ILE A 185 -3.49 -4.55 -8.84
C ILE A 185 -4.09 -4.62 -10.24
N LEU A 186 -4.53 -3.47 -10.77
CA LEU A 186 -4.99 -3.39 -12.14
C LEU A 186 -3.83 -3.53 -13.12
N ASP A 187 -4.06 -4.22 -14.22
CA ASP A 187 -3.10 -4.37 -15.32
C ASP A 187 -2.76 -3.00 -15.95
N SER A 188 -3.72 -2.07 -15.94
CA SER A 188 -3.48 -0.68 -16.37
C SER A 188 -2.50 0.05 -15.45
N ASP A 189 -2.55 -0.20 -14.14
CA ASP A 189 -1.57 0.34 -13.20
C ASP A 189 -0.20 -0.31 -13.40
N LEU A 190 -0.15 -1.62 -13.64
CA LEU A 190 1.09 -2.34 -13.92
C LEU A 190 1.76 -1.83 -15.20
N LYS A 191 0.98 -1.67 -16.28
CA LYS A 191 1.46 -1.14 -17.55
C LYS A 191 2.01 0.28 -17.39
N ARG A 192 1.30 1.15 -16.66
CA ARG A 192 1.77 2.51 -16.36
C ARG A 192 3.08 2.50 -15.57
N LEU A 193 3.29 1.55 -14.67
CA LEU A 193 4.56 1.39 -13.94
C LEU A 193 5.70 0.94 -14.86
N GLN A 194 5.42 0.02 -15.79
CA GLN A 194 6.40 -0.43 -16.80
C GLN A 194 6.80 0.72 -17.73
N GLU A 195 5.83 1.48 -18.25
CA GLU A 195 6.08 2.64 -19.11
C GLU A 195 6.96 3.68 -18.41
N LYS A 196 6.69 4.00 -17.14
CA LYS A 196 7.53 4.91 -16.35
C LYS A 196 8.96 4.40 -16.17
N ARG A 197 9.15 3.08 -16.05
CA ARG A 197 10.48 2.47 -15.93
C ARG A 197 11.25 2.57 -17.24
N GLU A 198 10.60 2.33 -18.38
CA GLU A 198 11.24 2.48 -19.69
C GLU A 198 11.61 3.95 -19.98
N ILE A 199 10.74 4.90 -19.62
CA ILE A 199 11.05 6.33 -19.71
C ILE A 199 12.28 6.67 -18.84
N PHE A 200 12.31 6.21 -17.59
CA PHE A 200 13.46 6.45 -16.72
C PHE A 200 14.76 5.84 -17.25
N LYS A 201 14.70 4.61 -17.80
CA LYS A 201 15.84 3.97 -18.45
C LYS A 201 16.37 4.83 -19.60
N THR A 202 15.46 5.38 -20.40
CA THR A 202 15.79 6.26 -21.53
C THR A 202 16.47 7.55 -21.05
N HIS A 203 15.96 8.20 -19.99
CA HIS A 203 16.60 9.39 -19.40
C HIS A 203 17.99 9.09 -18.84
N ARG A 204 18.19 7.92 -18.24
CA ARG A 204 19.50 7.46 -17.75
C ARG A 204 20.49 7.19 -18.88
N GLU A 205 20.05 6.55 -19.94
CA GLU A 205 20.89 6.31 -21.14
C GLU A 205 21.29 7.63 -21.82
N ASN A 206 20.45 8.66 -21.73
CA ASN A 206 20.69 9.97 -22.32
C ASN A 206 21.37 10.99 -21.38
N GLY A 207 21.60 10.65 -20.10
CA GLY A 207 22.18 11.56 -19.12
C GLY A 207 21.29 12.74 -18.71
N THR A 208 19.99 12.70 -18.99
CA THR A 208 19.00 13.76 -18.72
C THR A 208 18.18 13.46 -17.47
N GLU A 209 18.79 12.85 -16.45
CA GLU A 209 18.07 12.37 -15.25
C GLU A 209 17.50 13.52 -14.38
N TYR A 210 17.97 14.75 -14.60
CA TYR A 210 17.68 15.95 -13.80
C TYR A 210 16.80 16.99 -14.50
N GLU A 211 16.37 16.73 -15.75
CA GLU A 211 15.39 17.57 -16.47
C GLU A 211 13.95 17.16 -16.15
#